data_AF-A0A8T4TLQ5-F1
#
_entry.id   AF-A0A8T4TLQ5-F1
#
_cell.length_a   1.000
_cell.length_b   1.000
_cell.length_c   1.000
_cell.angle_alpha   90.00
_cell.angle_beta   90.00
_cell.angle_gamma   90.00
#
_symmetry.space_group_name_H-M   'P 1'
#
loop_
_entity.id
_entity.type
_entity.pdbx_description
1 polymer ?
#
loop_
_entity_poly.entity_id
_entity_poly.type
_entity_poly.pdbx_seq_one_letter_code
_entity_poly.pdbx_strand_id
1 'polypeptide(L)'
;MSWREKVDPIIKTYLELQIKDTAQFRESFSKAKDPSKAQLWIAIANLSKHIFSLEMKIKYLEKTLQELAMFSQAGKKNIPEEATQSKKNKVSKAKKKR
;
A
#
# COMPACT_ATOMS: atom_id res chain seq x y z
N MET A 1 35.99 -21.63 8.84
CA MET A 1 34.68 -21.72 8.14
C MET A 1 33.86 -20.48 8.45
N SER A 2 33.42 -19.76 7.43
CA SER A 2 32.52 -18.63 7.61
C SER A 2 31.11 -19.17 7.80
N TRP A 3 30.44 -18.85 8.91
CA TRP A 3 29.04 -19.25 9.13
C TRP A 3 28.11 -18.76 7.99
N ARG A 4 28.50 -17.70 7.28
CA ARG A 4 27.80 -17.15 6.10
C ARG A 4 27.75 -18.10 4.90
N GLU A 5 28.63 -19.09 4.84
CA GLU A 5 28.63 -20.15 3.81
C GLU A 5 27.56 -21.21 4.09
N LYS A 6 27.11 -21.32 5.34
CA LYS A 6 26.07 -22.27 5.78
C LYS A 6 24.67 -21.66 5.80
N VAL A 7 24.56 -20.36 5.52
CA VAL A 7 23.28 -19.66 5.42
C VAL A 7 22.58 -20.07 4.14
N ASP A 8 21.29 -20.39 4.25
CA ASP A 8 20.45 -20.74 3.09
C ASP A 8 20.53 -19.63 2.01
N PRO A 9 20.79 -19.97 0.74
CA PRO A 9 20.91 -19.01 -0.34
C PRO A 9 19.72 -18.05 -0.49
N ILE A 10 18.50 -18.49 -0.15
CA ILE A 10 17.27 -17.71 -0.25
C ILE A 10 17.31 -16.53 0.74
N ILE A 11 17.73 -16.78 1.98
CA ILE A 11 17.79 -15.75 3.03
C ILE A 11 19.10 -14.96 3.02
N LYS A 12 20.15 -15.52 2.42
CA LYS A 12 21.50 -14.95 2.44
C LYS A 12 21.54 -13.52 1.94
N THR A 13 20.87 -13.23 0.83
CA THR A 13 20.82 -11.88 0.26
C THR A 13 20.19 -10.87 1.23
N TYR A 14 19.08 -11.22 1.87
CA TYR A 14 18.39 -10.36 2.84
C TYR A 14 19.20 -10.17 4.12
N LEU A 15 19.85 -11.22 4.58
CA LEU A 15 20.75 -11.15 5.73
C LEU A 15 21.93 -10.20 5.45
N GLU A 16 22.57 -10.32 4.29
CA GLU A 16 23.68 -9.44 3.89
C GLU A 16 23.22 -7.98 3.76
N LEU A 17 22.01 -7.75 3.24
CA LEU A 17 21.41 -6.42 3.19
C LEU A 17 21.26 -5.85 4.62
N GLN A 18 20.73 -6.65 5.55
CA GLN A 18 20.55 -6.22 6.93
C GLN A 18 21.87 -5.94 7.66
N ILE A 19 22.92 -6.72 7.36
CA ILE A 19 24.26 -6.46 7.89
C ILE A 19 24.81 -5.14 7.35
N LYS A 20 24.60 -4.84 6.06
CA LYS A 20 25.03 -3.57 5.45
C LYS A 20 24.25 -2.38 6.02
N ASP A 21 22.94 -2.51 6.17
CA ASP A 21 22.09 -1.45 6.69
C ASP A 21 22.41 -1.13 8.15
N THR A 22 22.65 -2.17 8.97
CA THR A 22 23.08 -1.95 10.36
C THR A 22 24.48 -1.36 10.47
N ALA A 23 25.37 -1.62 9.50
CA ALA A 23 26.74 -1.09 9.51
C ALA A 23 26.81 0.45 9.49
N GLN A 24 25.75 1.14 9.06
CA GLN A 24 25.63 2.60 9.15
C GLN A 24 25.66 3.11 10.60
N PHE A 25 25.25 2.26 11.54
CA PHE A 25 25.20 2.57 12.98
C PHE A 25 26.39 1.99 13.74
N ARG A 26 27.50 1.68 13.03
CA ARG A 26 28.68 1.06 13.61
C ARG A 26 29.21 1.78 14.84
N GLU A 27 29.27 3.11 14.78
CA GLU A 27 29.74 3.92 15.91
C GLU A 27 28.85 3.78 17.14
N SER A 28 27.54 3.57 16.95
CA SER A 28 26.57 3.40 18.03
C SER A 28 26.72 2.02 18.69
N PHE A 29 26.73 0.95 17.90
CA PHE A 29 26.80 -0.40 18.47
C PHE A 29 28.20 -0.79 18.94
N SER A 30 29.27 -0.19 18.40
CA SER A 30 30.64 -0.47 18.85
C SER A 30 30.91 0.00 20.29
N LYS A 31 30.12 0.97 20.78
CA LYS A 31 30.20 1.48 22.15
C LYS A 31 29.41 0.64 23.16
N ALA A 32 28.60 -0.31 22.69
CA ALA A 32 27.79 -1.16 23.56
C ALA A 32 28.64 -2.23 24.25
N LYS A 33 28.18 -2.69 25.43
CA LYS A 33 28.80 -3.80 26.17
C LYS A 33 28.87 -5.09 25.34
N ASP A 34 27.86 -5.33 24.50
CA ASP A 34 27.80 -6.44 23.54
C ASP A 34 27.45 -5.88 22.16
N PRO A 35 28.47 -5.57 21.33
CA PRO A 35 28.27 -4.98 20.01
C PRO A 35 27.42 -5.85 19.08
N SER A 36 27.54 -7.18 19.18
CA SER A 36 26.79 -8.13 18.36
C SER A 36 25.30 -8.09 18.69
N LYS A 37 24.94 -8.07 19.98
CA LYS A 37 23.54 -7.90 20.39
C LYS A 37 23.00 -6.52 20.04
N ALA A 38 23.81 -5.47 20.22
CA ALA A 38 23.40 -4.12 19.84
C ALA A 38 23.14 -4.00 18.34
N GLN A 39 23.99 -4.58 17.49
CA GLN A 39 23.78 -4.64 16.04
C GLN A 39 22.49 -5.39 15.69
N LEU A 40 22.18 -6.50 16.38
CA LEU A 40 20.93 -7.23 16.19
C LEU A 40 19.70 -6.38 16.55
N TRP A 41 19.74 -5.64 17.66
CA TRP A 41 18.64 -4.75 18.04
C TRP A 41 18.43 -3.63 17.03
N ILE A 42 19.51 -3.07 16.48
CA ILE A 42 19.43 -2.08 15.41
C ILE A 42 18.81 -2.71 14.16
N ALA A 43 19.17 -3.95 13.82
CA ALA A 43 18.53 -4.66 12.72
C ALA A 43 17.02 -4.78 12.94
N ILE A 44 16.59 -5.18 14.14
CA ILE A 44 15.16 -5.30 14.48
C ILE A 44 14.46 -3.94 14.37
N ALA A 45 15.08 -2.87 14.87
CA ALA A 45 14.53 -1.52 14.79
C ALA A 45 14.37 -1.04 13.33
N ASN A 46 15.35 -1.32 12.46
CA ASN A 46 15.26 -1.00 11.04
C ASN A 46 14.09 -1.73 10.37
N LEU A 47 13.94 -3.03 10.62
CA LEU A 47 12.81 -3.81 10.09
C LEU A 47 11.47 -3.29 10.59
N SER A 48 11.36 -2.98 11.89
CA SER A 48 10.14 -2.40 12.47
C SER A 48 9.78 -1.06 11.82
N LYS A 49 10.76 -0.19 11.57
CA LYS A 49 10.58 1.06 10.83
C LYS A 49 10.07 0.83 9.41
N HIS A 50 10.62 -0.15 8.69
CA HIS A 50 10.17 -0.49 7.35
C HIS A 50 8.72 -1.00 7.33
N ILE A 51 8.36 -1.89 8.26
CA ILE A 51 6.98 -2.39 8.42
C ILE A 51 6.03 -1.23 8.68
N PHE A 52 6.33 -0.38 9.66
CA PHE A 52 5.49 0.78 9.99
C PHE A 52 5.31 1.72 8.79
N SER A 53 6.39 1.98 8.02
CA SER A 53 6.30 2.81 6.82
C SER A 53 5.40 2.20 5.74
N LEU A 54 5.45 0.88 5.57
CA LEU A 54 4.59 0.16 4.64
C LEU A 54 3.13 0.19 5.09
N GLU A 55 2.85 -0.04 6.38
CA GLU A 55 1.50 0.05 6.95
C GLU A 55 0.89 1.44 6.73
N MET A 56 1.66 2.50 6.97
CA MET A 56 1.20 3.87 6.73
C MET A 56 0.88 4.14 5.25
N LYS A 57 1.70 3.61 4.33
CA LYS A 57 1.45 3.73 2.88
C LYS A 57 0.21 2.95 2.47
N ILE A 58 0.01 1.74 2.99
CA ILE A 58 -1.19 0.93 2.73
C ILE A 58 -2.42 1.67 3.20
N LYS A 59 -2.42 2.14 4.46
CA LYS A 59 -3.55 2.90 5.02
C LYS A 59 -3.88 4.16 4.22
N TYR A 60 -2.85 4.87 3.75
CA TYR A 60 -3.04 6.03 2.88
C TYR A 60 -3.70 5.62 1.55
N LEU A 61 -3.18 4.59 0.87
CA LEU A 61 -3.72 4.10 -0.39
C LEU A 61 -5.18 3.62 -0.23
N GLU A 62 -5.48 2.85 0.81
CA GLU A 62 -6.84 2.43 1.13
C GLU A 62 -7.80 3.61 1.28
N LYS A 63 -7.39 4.65 2.02
CA LYS A 63 -8.19 5.86 2.18
C LYS A 63 -8.41 6.57 0.84
N THR A 64 -7.36 6.74 0.03
CA THR A 64 -7.49 7.40 -1.28
C THR A 64 -8.41 6.63 -2.23
N LEU A 65 -8.37 5.29 -2.19
CA LEU A 65 -9.26 4.45 -3.00
C LEU A 65 -10.73 4.57 -2.54
N GLN A 66 -10.97 4.64 -1.23
CA GLN A 66 -12.32 4.87 -0.68
C GLN A 66 -12.87 6.25 -1.09
N GLU A 67 -12.06 7.30 -0.98
CA GLU A 67 -12.43 8.65 -1.41
C GLU A 67 -12.77 8.67 -2.92
N LEU A 68 -11.91 8.06 -3.76
CA LEU A 68 -12.15 7.97 -5.20
C LEU A 68 -13.45 7.20 -5.53
N ALA A 69 -13.71 6.10 -4.82
CA ALA A 69 -14.93 5.32 -4.98
C ALA A 69 -16.18 6.15 -4.63
N MET A 70 -16.12 6.97 -3.57
CA MET A 70 -17.21 7.88 -3.20
C MET A 70 -17.47 8.95 -4.27
N PHE A 71 -16.42 9.56 -4.83
CA PHE A 71 -16.55 10.52 -5.94
C PHE A 71 -17.18 9.88 -7.19
N SER A 72 -16.82 8.63 -7.50
CA SER A 72 -17.37 7.90 -8.63
C SER A 72 -18.88 7.59 -8.50
N GLN A 73 -19.38 7.45 -7.27
CA GLN A 73 -20.80 7.24 -7.00
C GLN A 73 -21.60 8.53 -6.89
N ALA A 74 -21.00 9.63 -6.42
CA ALA A 74 -21.65 10.93 -6.35
C ALA A 74 -22.00 11.49 -7.75
N GLY A 75 -21.20 11.17 -8.77
CA GLY A 75 -21.47 11.56 -10.17
C GLY A 75 -22.64 10.83 -10.83
N LYS A 76 -23.14 9.71 -10.28
CA LYS A 76 -24.26 8.94 -10.84
C LYS A 76 -25.64 9.31 -10.25
N LYS A 77 -25.71 10.11 -9.19
CA LYS A 77 -26.97 10.42 -8.49
C LYS A 77 -27.76 11.62 -9.03
N ASN A 78 -27.24 12.36 -10.01
CA ASN A 78 -27.87 13.59 -10.54
C ASN A 78 -28.28 13.50 -12.02
N ILE A 79 -28.82 12.37 -12.48
CA ILE A 79 -29.63 12.36 -13.72
C ILE A 79 -31.10 12.41 -13.31
N PRO A 80 -31.80 13.55 -13.41
CA PRO A 80 -33.23 13.59 -13.19
C PRO A 80 -33.94 12.72 -14.23
N GLU A 81 -34.72 11.73 -13.76
CA GLU A 81 -35.49 10.78 -14.58
C GLU A 81 -36.63 11.42 -15.40
N GLU A 82 -36.81 12.74 -15.38
CA GLU A 82 -37.95 13.40 -16.04
C GLU A 82 -37.80 13.68 -17.55
N ALA A 83 -36.65 13.41 -18.17
CA ALA A 83 -36.47 13.70 -19.60
C ALA A 83 -36.88 12.56 -20.56
N THR A 84 -37.19 11.36 -20.07
CA THR A 84 -37.35 10.17 -20.93
C THR A 84 -38.80 9.78 -21.24
N GLN A 85 -39.81 10.39 -20.59
CA GLN A 85 -41.22 10.04 -20.83
C GLN A 85 -41.93 10.91 -21.90
N SER A 86 -41.37 12.06 -22.29
CA SER A 86 -42.06 12.96 -23.25
C SER A 86 -41.95 12.53 -24.73
N LYS A 87 -41.05 11.60 -25.09
CA LYS A 87 -40.90 11.12 -26.48
C LYS A 87 -41.72 9.87 -26.83
N LYS A 88 -42.25 9.10 -25.87
CA LYS A 88 -43.10 7.93 -26.17
C LYS A 88 -44.56 8.27 -26.48
N ASN A 89 -45.07 9.40 -25.99
CA ASN A 89 -46.51 9.76 -26.17
C ASN A 89 -46.86 10.51 -27.46
N LYS A 90 -45.89 10.94 -28.28
CA LYS A 90 -46.18 11.54 -29.60
C LYS A 90 -46.28 10.52 -30.75
N VAL A 91 -45.68 9.33 -30.62
CA VAL A 91 -45.70 8.32 -31.70
C VAL A 91 -47.00 7.51 -31.70
N SER A 92 -47.66 7.31 -30.56
CA SER A 92 -48.90 6.52 -30.47
C SER A 92 -50.16 7.23 -30.95
N LYS A 93 -50.20 8.57 -30.97
CA LYS A 93 -51.36 9.34 -31.48
C LYS A 93 -51.36 9.56 -32.99
N ALA A 94 -50.23 9.37 -33.68
CA ALA A 94 -50.16 9.53 -35.14
C ALA A 94 -50.60 8.29 -35.94
N LYS A 95 -50.72 7.11 -35.29
CA LYS A 95 -51.02 5.84 -35.97
C LYS A 95 -52.48 5.37 -35.87
N LYS A 96 -53.38 6.20 -35.31
CA LYS A 96 -54.80 5.84 -35.09
C LYS A 96 -55.78 6.83 -35.74
N LYS A 97 -55.42 7.37 -36.90
CA LYS A 97 -56.31 8.10 -37.82
C LYS A 97 -55.86 7.84 -39.26
N ARG A 98 -56.24 6.68 -39.80
CA ARG A 98 -56.47 6.42 -41.21
C ARG A 98 -57.23 5.10 -41.33
#